data_AF-A0A7K6K497-F1
#
_entry.id   AF-A0A7K6K497-F1
#
_cell.length_a   1.000
_cell.length_b   1.000
_cell.length_c   1.000
_cell.angle_alpha   90.00
_cell.angle_beta   90.00
_cell.angle_gamma   90.00
#
_symmetry.space_group_name_H-M   'P 1'
#
loop_
_entity.id
_entity.type
_entity.pdbx_description
1 polymer ?
#
loop_
_entity_poly.entity_id
_entity_poly.type
_entity_poly.pdbx_seq_one_letter_code
_entity_poly.pdbx_strand_id
1 'polypeptide(L)'
;TLPCLPGARPCIPKDFGHGSLVCVCNATYCDTLDPLVLPAPGSYVKYESSKAGKRLERSEGRFQSSLRTPGLLLTLNISALYQHVKGFGGSLSDAAAMNILKLSRPAQDNLLRSYFSESGIEYNLVRVPMACSDFSVRPYSYDDVPDDYELKHFRLADEDVKMKV
;
A
#
# COMPACT_ATOMS: atom_id res chain seq x y z
N THR A 1 -21.51 18.46 -0.60
CA THR A 1 -20.26 19.15 -0.96
C THR A 1 -19.11 18.22 -0.66
N LEU A 2 -18.46 17.64 -1.68
CA LEU A 2 -17.26 16.84 -1.42
C LEU A 2 -16.19 17.78 -0.83
N PRO A 3 -15.60 17.46 0.32
CA PRO A 3 -14.51 18.27 0.86
C PRO A 3 -13.35 18.26 -0.14
N CYS A 4 -12.80 19.44 -0.38
CA CYS A 4 -11.57 19.62 -1.15
C CYS A 4 -10.50 18.69 -0.58
N LEU A 5 -10.03 17.70 -1.35
CA LEU A 5 -8.96 16.82 -0.92
C LEU A 5 -7.72 17.70 -0.63
N PRO A 6 -7.08 17.57 0.54
CA PRO A 6 -5.82 18.26 0.78
C PRO A 6 -4.82 17.84 -0.31
N GLY A 7 -4.18 18.81 -0.97
CA GLY A 7 -3.15 18.54 -1.97
C GLY A 7 -1.99 17.70 -1.42
N ALA A 8 -1.15 17.14 -2.30
CA ALA A 8 -0.04 16.27 -1.92
C ALA A 8 0.83 16.86 -0.80
N ARG A 9 1.19 16.02 0.15
CA ARG A 9 2.14 16.33 1.22
C ARG A 9 3.45 15.62 0.91
N PRO A 10 4.60 16.32 0.92
CA PRO A 10 5.87 15.71 0.56
C PRO A 10 6.38 14.73 1.63
N CYS A 11 7.23 13.80 1.23
CA CYS A 11 7.98 12.96 2.16
C CYS A 11 8.85 13.80 3.12
N ILE A 12 8.80 13.51 4.43
CA ILE A 12 9.82 14.00 5.38
C ILE A 12 10.95 12.97 5.42
N PRO A 13 12.11 13.23 4.81
CA PRO A 13 13.15 12.24 4.66
C PRO A 13 13.91 11.99 5.96
N LYS A 14 14.25 10.74 6.22
CA LYS A 14 15.24 10.35 7.25
C LYS A 14 16.13 9.23 6.73
N ASP A 15 17.45 9.40 6.85
CA ASP A 15 18.43 8.39 6.48
C ASP A 15 18.91 7.62 7.71
N PHE A 16 19.05 6.31 7.57
CA PHE A 16 19.54 5.39 8.59
C PHE A 16 20.85 4.68 8.17
N GLY A 17 21.48 5.10 7.07
CA GLY A 17 22.77 4.57 6.59
C GLY A 17 22.65 3.37 5.65
N HIS A 18 21.46 3.10 5.10
CA HIS A 18 21.20 1.94 4.22
C HIS A 18 21.09 2.31 2.74
N GLY A 19 21.64 3.47 2.36
CA GLY A 19 21.75 3.89 0.96
C GLY A 19 20.49 4.53 0.37
N SER A 20 19.39 4.65 1.12
CA SER A 20 18.28 5.54 0.78
C SER A 20 17.54 5.94 2.06
N LEU A 21 16.65 6.92 1.90
CA LEU A 21 15.85 7.50 2.98
C LEU A 21 14.50 6.79 3.16
N VAL A 22 13.92 6.92 4.35
CA VAL A 22 12.50 6.63 4.61
C VAL A 22 11.69 7.92 4.72
N CYS A 23 10.38 7.83 4.54
CA CYS A 23 9.45 8.93 4.80
C CYS A 23 8.89 8.80 6.21
N VAL A 24 9.12 9.82 7.04
CA VAL A 24 8.72 9.81 8.45
C VAL A 24 7.28 10.27 8.58
N CYS A 25 6.43 9.40 9.12
CA CYS A 25 5.07 9.71 9.51
C CYS A 25 4.89 9.65 11.04
N ASN A 26 3.93 10.42 11.54
CA ASN A 26 3.52 10.44 12.94
C ASN A 26 2.00 10.75 13.04
N ALA A 27 1.53 11.10 14.24
CA ALA A 27 0.12 11.38 14.50
C ALA A 27 -0.43 12.61 13.76
N THR A 28 0.41 13.59 13.44
CA THR A 28 0.01 14.87 12.82
C THR A 28 0.48 15.02 11.37
N TYR A 29 1.36 14.12 10.92
CA TYR A 29 1.98 14.20 9.60
C TYR A 29 2.17 12.83 8.95
N CYS A 30 1.79 12.74 7.68
CA CYS A 30 2.26 11.71 6.76
C CYS A 30 2.18 12.26 5.34
N ASP A 31 3.08 11.82 4.46
CA ASP A 31 3.06 12.17 3.04
C ASP A 31 1.84 11.58 2.34
N THR A 32 1.35 12.30 1.33
CA THR A 32 0.15 11.95 0.57
C THR A 32 0.34 12.26 -0.90
N LEU A 33 -0.33 11.51 -1.76
CA LEU A 33 -0.32 11.72 -3.20
C LEU A 33 -1.45 12.66 -3.62
N ASP A 34 -1.23 13.36 -4.74
CA ASP A 34 -2.29 14.09 -5.40
C ASP A 34 -3.31 13.11 -6.01
N PRO A 35 -4.60 13.49 -6.07
CA PRO A 35 -5.61 12.70 -6.76
C PRO A 35 -5.19 12.38 -8.20
N LEU A 36 -5.46 11.16 -8.65
CA LEU A 36 -5.18 10.74 -10.02
C LEU A 36 -6.12 11.47 -11.00
N VAL A 37 -5.54 12.35 -11.83
CA VAL A 37 -6.26 13.06 -12.90
C VAL A 37 -5.67 12.65 -14.24
N LEU A 38 -6.53 12.21 -15.16
CA LEU A 38 -6.12 11.88 -16.52
C LEU A 38 -5.59 13.13 -17.23
N PRO A 39 -4.39 13.08 -17.83
CA PRO A 39 -3.86 14.21 -18.57
C PRO A 39 -4.67 14.47 -19.84
N ALA A 40 -4.60 15.69 -20.37
CA ALA A 40 -5.20 16.02 -21.66
C ALA A 40 -4.62 15.13 -22.78
N PRO A 41 -5.41 14.82 -23.84
CA PRO A 41 -4.93 14.04 -24.98
C PRO A 41 -3.63 14.61 -25.57
N GLY A 42 -2.66 13.73 -25.84
CA GLY A 42 -1.32 14.11 -26.31
C GLY A 42 -0.31 14.42 -25.20
N SER A 43 -0.71 14.31 -23.93
CA SER A 43 0.18 14.44 -22.77
C SER A 43 0.24 13.14 -21.96
N TYR A 44 1.27 13.01 -21.11
CA TYR A 44 1.44 11.91 -20.18
C TYR A 44 1.85 12.44 -18.79
N VAL A 45 1.53 11.65 -17.75
CA VAL A 45 2.01 11.86 -16.38
C VAL A 45 3.13 10.84 -16.11
N LYS A 46 4.20 11.29 -15.45
CA LYS A 46 5.31 10.45 -14.98
C LYS A 46 5.42 10.58 -13.47
N TYR A 47 5.48 9.45 -12.78
CA TYR A 47 5.81 9.35 -11.37
C TYR A 47 7.21 8.77 -11.22
N GLU A 48 8.06 9.43 -10.43
CA GLU A 48 9.46 9.05 -10.27
C GLU A 48 9.83 8.81 -8.81
N SER A 49 10.45 7.66 -8.54
CA SER A 49 11.11 7.38 -7.27
C SER A 49 12.57 7.05 -7.50
N SER A 50 13.47 7.53 -6.64
CA SER A 50 14.90 7.34 -6.82
C SER A 50 15.63 7.09 -5.51
N LYS A 51 16.80 6.43 -5.59
CA LYS A 51 17.70 6.23 -4.44
C LYS A 51 18.10 7.55 -3.79
N ALA A 52 18.27 8.60 -4.60
CA ALA A 52 18.62 9.96 -4.18
C ALA A 52 17.52 10.68 -3.39
N GLY A 53 16.26 10.19 -3.42
CA GLY A 53 15.22 10.68 -2.51
C GLY A 53 13.89 11.06 -3.13
N LYS A 54 13.72 10.95 -4.46
CA LYS A 54 12.39 11.15 -5.07
C LYS A 54 11.43 10.07 -4.58
N ARG A 55 10.19 10.45 -4.28
CA ARG A 55 9.14 9.56 -3.74
C ARG A 55 7.83 9.84 -4.46
N LEU A 56 7.54 9.02 -5.48
CA LEU A 56 6.41 9.19 -6.39
C LEU A 56 6.23 10.64 -6.86
N GLU A 57 7.35 11.30 -7.20
CA GLU A 57 7.35 12.69 -7.63
C GLU A 57 6.64 12.79 -8.99
N ARG A 58 5.58 13.59 -9.05
CA ARG A 58 4.75 13.78 -10.23
C ARG A 58 5.38 14.81 -11.17
N SER A 59 5.40 14.48 -12.46
CA SER A 59 5.77 15.40 -13.55
C SER A 59 4.93 15.09 -14.79
N GLU A 60 4.88 16.03 -15.74
CA GLU A 60 4.12 15.89 -16.98
C GLU A 60 5.02 16.05 -18.19
N GLY A 61 4.62 15.44 -19.31
CA GLY A 61 5.26 15.61 -20.60
C GLY A 61 4.26 15.49 -21.74
N ARG A 62 4.74 15.72 -22.96
CA ARG A 62 3.92 15.68 -24.18
C ARG A 62 4.49 14.66 -25.15
N PHE A 63 3.60 13.93 -25.82
CA PHE A 63 3.99 13.05 -26.91
C PHE A 63 4.46 13.86 -28.11
N GLN A 64 5.51 13.40 -28.76
CA GLN A 64 6.02 13.95 -30.00
C GLN A 64 5.49 13.13 -31.17
N SER A 65 5.18 13.79 -32.28
CA SER A 65 4.70 13.14 -33.52
C SER A 65 5.83 12.51 -34.34
N SER A 66 7.09 12.93 -34.15
CA SER A 66 8.25 12.39 -34.85
C SER A 66 9.35 12.00 -33.86
N LEU A 67 9.82 10.76 -33.92
CA LEU A 67 11.00 10.30 -33.19
C LEU A 67 12.26 10.82 -33.89
N ARG A 68 13.12 11.54 -33.18
CA ARG A 68 14.35 12.15 -33.74
C ARG A 68 15.65 11.59 -33.15
N THR A 69 15.60 10.55 -32.34
CA THR A 69 16.73 10.20 -31.45
C THR A 69 17.21 8.76 -31.67
N PRO A 70 18.52 8.53 -31.93
CA PRO A 70 19.10 7.20 -31.85
C PRO A 70 19.18 6.77 -30.38
N GLY A 71 18.43 5.74 -29.99
CA GLY A 71 18.36 5.26 -28.62
C GLY A 71 17.44 4.06 -28.45
N LEU A 72 17.23 3.63 -27.20
CA LEU A 72 16.29 2.56 -26.86
C LEU A 72 14.86 2.99 -27.18
N LEU A 73 14.18 2.22 -28.02
CA LEU A 73 12.77 2.41 -28.34
C LEU A 73 11.94 1.24 -27.79
N LEU A 74 10.95 1.57 -26.97
CA LEU A 74 9.97 0.62 -26.46
C LEU A 74 8.64 0.84 -27.19
N THR A 75 8.13 -0.19 -27.87
CA THR A 75 6.89 -0.13 -28.65
C THR A 75 5.80 -0.98 -28.02
N LEU A 76 4.65 -0.38 -27.72
CA LEU A 76 3.49 -1.06 -27.17
C LEU A 76 2.61 -1.63 -28.28
N ASN A 77 2.35 -2.94 -28.27
CA ASN A 77 1.36 -3.57 -29.14
C ASN A 77 0.04 -3.80 -28.38
N ILE A 78 -0.96 -2.96 -28.66
CA ILE A 78 -2.27 -3.01 -27.98
C ILE A 78 -3.17 -4.17 -28.41
N SER A 79 -2.81 -4.91 -29.47
CA SER A 79 -3.57 -6.09 -29.94
C SER A 79 -3.13 -7.39 -29.26
N ALA A 80 -1.94 -7.40 -28.65
CA ALA A 80 -1.43 -8.54 -27.91
C ALA A 80 -1.87 -8.43 -26.44
N LEU A 81 -2.89 -9.22 -26.07
CA LEU A 81 -3.45 -9.24 -24.72
C LEU A 81 -2.88 -10.40 -23.89
N TYR A 82 -2.84 -10.21 -22.57
CA TYR A 82 -2.39 -11.19 -21.60
C TYR A 82 -3.41 -11.29 -20.44
N GLN A 83 -2.96 -11.54 -19.21
CA GLN A 83 -3.81 -11.69 -18.04
C GLN A 83 -4.49 -10.38 -17.62
N HIS A 84 -5.68 -10.50 -17.02
CA HIS A 84 -6.27 -9.43 -16.23
C HIS A 84 -5.60 -9.33 -14.85
N VAL A 85 -5.38 -8.10 -14.38
CA VAL A 85 -4.81 -7.84 -13.06
C VAL A 85 -5.94 -7.78 -12.03
N LYS A 86 -5.89 -8.66 -11.02
CA LYS A 86 -6.89 -8.69 -9.94
C LYS A 86 -6.71 -7.54 -8.94
N GLY A 87 -5.47 -7.23 -8.57
CA GLY A 87 -5.19 -6.20 -7.57
C GLY A 87 -3.81 -6.29 -6.94
N PHE A 88 -3.57 -5.42 -5.97
CA PHE A 88 -2.34 -5.28 -5.19
C PHE A 88 -2.69 -5.08 -3.71
N GLY A 89 -1.84 -5.56 -2.81
CA GLY A 89 -2.21 -5.66 -1.41
C GLY A 89 -1.10 -6.10 -0.48
N GLY A 90 -1.49 -6.33 0.78
CA GLY A 90 -0.61 -6.82 1.85
C GLY A 90 -1.28 -7.90 2.69
N SER A 91 -0.56 -8.39 3.70
CA SER A 91 -1.11 -9.37 4.66
C SER A 91 -1.40 -8.70 6.00
N LEU A 92 -2.59 -8.90 6.55
CA LEU A 92 -2.96 -8.50 7.91
C LEU A 92 -2.69 -9.67 8.87
N SER A 93 -1.41 -9.91 9.17
CA SER A 93 -0.98 -10.88 10.18
C SER A 93 -1.14 -10.32 11.60
N ASP A 94 -1.04 -11.19 12.61
CA ASP A 94 -1.08 -10.78 14.02
C ASP A 94 0.01 -9.74 14.30
N ALA A 95 1.25 -9.96 13.84
CA ALA A 95 2.33 -8.98 13.97
C ALA A 95 2.00 -7.63 13.30
N ALA A 96 1.40 -7.62 12.11
CA ALA A 96 1.02 -6.38 11.44
C ALA A 96 -0.04 -5.62 12.26
N ALA A 97 -1.11 -6.31 12.68
CA ALA A 97 -2.19 -5.73 13.47
C ALA A 97 -1.67 -5.20 14.82
N MET A 98 -0.85 -5.97 15.53
CA MET A 98 -0.24 -5.57 16.80
C MET A 98 0.64 -4.32 16.66
N ASN A 99 1.46 -4.22 15.60
CA ASN A 99 2.31 -3.05 15.39
C ASN A 99 1.49 -1.80 15.04
N ILE A 100 0.45 -1.94 14.23
CA ILE A 100 -0.46 -0.83 13.91
C ILE A 100 -1.16 -0.37 15.19
N LEU A 101 -1.75 -1.28 15.97
CA LEU A 101 -2.51 -0.94 17.18
C LEU A 101 -1.66 -0.32 18.30
N LYS A 102 -0.33 -0.49 18.28
CA LYS A 102 0.58 0.18 19.20
C LYS A 102 0.78 1.67 18.91
N LEU A 103 0.41 2.15 17.72
CA LEU A 103 0.44 3.57 17.38
C LEU A 103 -0.71 4.32 18.05
N SER A 104 -0.63 5.65 18.17
CA SER A 104 -1.80 6.46 18.53
C SER A 104 -2.85 6.42 17.41
N ARG A 105 -4.14 6.58 17.73
CA ARG A 105 -5.22 6.52 16.73
C ARG A 105 -4.99 7.40 15.49
N PRO A 106 -4.57 8.68 15.60
CA PRO A 106 -4.29 9.48 14.41
C PRO A 106 -3.13 8.95 13.55
N ALA A 107 -2.12 8.32 14.17
CA ALA A 107 -1.02 7.70 13.44
C ALA A 107 -1.45 6.39 12.76
N GLN A 108 -2.36 5.61 13.39
CA GLN A 108 -3.01 4.46 12.76
C GLN A 108 -3.77 4.88 11.52
N ASP A 109 -4.57 5.94 11.62
CA ASP A 109 -5.34 6.47 10.49
C ASP A 109 -4.44 6.91 9.35
N ASN A 110 -3.36 7.65 9.63
CA ASN A 110 -2.38 8.02 8.62
C ASN A 110 -1.78 6.79 7.92
N LEU A 111 -1.36 5.77 8.67
CA LEU A 111 -0.80 4.53 8.12
C LEU A 111 -1.81 3.79 7.24
N LEU A 112 -3.05 3.62 7.70
CA LEU A 112 -4.09 2.92 6.94
C LEU A 112 -4.46 3.71 5.69
N ARG A 113 -4.51 5.05 5.76
CA ARG A 113 -4.74 5.91 4.60
C ARG A 113 -3.62 5.80 3.57
N SER A 114 -2.36 5.71 3.99
CA SER A 114 -1.24 5.51 3.07
C SER A 114 -1.41 4.25 2.23
N TYR A 115 -1.96 3.17 2.79
CA TYR A 115 -2.21 1.93 2.05
C TYR A 115 -3.53 1.95 1.26
N PHE A 116 -4.64 2.35 1.87
CA PHE A 116 -5.99 2.04 1.35
C PHE A 116 -6.78 3.25 0.81
N SER A 117 -6.29 4.47 0.97
CA SER A 117 -7.02 5.67 0.51
C SER A 117 -6.57 6.16 -0.87
N GLU A 118 -7.42 6.94 -1.54
CA GLU A 118 -7.11 7.68 -2.78
C GLU A 118 -5.93 8.65 -2.63
N SER A 119 -5.65 9.10 -1.40
CA SER A 119 -4.48 9.94 -1.09
C SER A 119 -3.21 9.12 -0.79
N GLY A 120 -3.30 7.80 -0.87
CA GLY A 120 -2.23 6.82 -0.67
C GLY A 120 -2.01 5.98 -1.92
N ILE A 121 -1.72 4.68 -1.76
CA ILE A 121 -1.42 3.76 -2.88
C ILE A 121 -2.57 2.80 -3.24
N GLU A 122 -3.77 3.03 -2.69
CA GLU A 122 -5.02 2.36 -3.07
C GLU A 122 -4.96 0.83 -3.15
N TYR A 123 -4.40 0.18 -2.13
CA TYR A 123 -4.50 -1.27 -1.95
C TYR A 123 -5.96 -1.72 -2.02
N ASN A 124 -6.20 -2.79 -2.78
CA ASN A 124 -7.52 -3.37 -2.97
C ASN A 124 -7.57 -4.87 -2.60
N LEU A 125 -6.47 -5.42 -2.08
CA LEU A 125 -6.39 -6.79 -1.58
C LEU A 125 -5.79 -6.82 -0.17
N VAL A 126 -6.35 -7.67 0.69
CA VAL A 126 -5.77 -7.99 2.01
C VAL A 126 -5.78 -9.51 2.17
N ARG A 127 -4.61 -10.09 2.45
CA ARG A 127 -4.46 -11.49 2.83
C ARG A 127 -4.60 -11.62 4.35
N VAL A 128 -5.53 -12.45 4.81
CA VAL A 128 -5.76 -12.68 6.24
C VAL A 128 -5.36 -14.14 6.56
N PRO A 129 -4.32 -14.37 7.38
CA PRO A 129 -4.03 -15.71 7.89
C PRO A 129 -5.21 -16.26 8.70
N MET A 130 -5.56 -17.52 8.48
CA MET A 130 -6.52 -18.25 9.30
C MET A 130 -5.77 -18.83 10.52
N ALA A 131 -6.14 -18.36 11.70
CA ALA A 131 -5.43 -18.56 12.96
C ALA A 131 -3.97 -18.06 12.93
N CYS A 132 -3.05 -18.77 13.57
CA CYS A 132 -1.66 -18.32 13.70
C CYS A 132 -0.83 -18.48 12.42
N SER A 133 0.28 -17.74 12.35
CA SER A 133 1.42 -18.05 11.48
C SER A 133 2.74 -17.88 12.25
N ASP A 134 3.86 -18.04 11.55
CA ASP A 134 5.19 -17.62 12.02
C ASP A 134 5.28 -16.14 12.46
N PHE A 135 4.38 -15.27 11.98
CA PHE A 135 4.22 -13.88 12.40
C PHE A 135 3.17 -13.70 13.51
N SER A 136 2.92 -14.74 14.30
CA SER A 136 2.12 -14.72 15.53
C SER A 136 3.01 -14.87 16.76
N VAL A 137 2.57 -14.33 17.90
CA VAL A 137 3.34 -14.42 19.16
C VAL A 137 3.23 -15.76 19.87
N ARG A 138 2.27 -16.59 19.46
CA ARG A 138 2.05 -17.95 19.96
C ARG A 138 1.44 -18.82 18.86
N PRO A 139 1.65 -20.14 18.90
CA PRO A 139 0.86 -21.06 18.07
C PRO A 139 -0.57 -21.14 18.59
N TYR A 140 -1.54 -21.17 17.67
CA TYR A 140 -2.95 -21.46 17.92
C TYR A 140 -3.65 -21.84 16.63
N SER A 141 -4.70 -22.65 16.75
CA SER A 141 -5.72 -22.83 15.72
C SER A 141 -7.07 -22.29 16.21
N TYR A 142 -8.11 -22.45 15.40
CA TYR A 142 -9.47 -22.14 15.84
C TYR A 142 -10.12 -23.27 16.63
N ASP A 143 -9.51 -24.45 16.65
CA ASP A 143 -10.00 -25.61 17.38
C ASP A 143 -8.84 -26.49 17.87
N ASP A 144 -8.24 -26.09 19.00
CA ASP A 144 -7.10 -26.78 19.61
C ASP A 144 -7.54 -27.90 20.59
N VAL A 145 -8.82 -28.29 20.61
CA VAL A 145 -9.32 -29.40 21.44
C VAL A 145 -9.08 -30.74 20.72
N PRO A 146 -8.32 -31.69 21.32
CA PRO A 146 -8.07 -32.98 20.68
C PRO A 146 -9.38 -33.74 20.37
N ASP A 147 -9.40 -34.41 19.21
CA ASP A 147 -10.51 -35.25 18.72
C ASP A 147 -11.87 -34.54 18.54
N ASP A 148 -11.90 -33.20 18.43
CA ASP A 148 -13.13 -32.45 18.14
C ASP A 148 -13.49 -32.44 16.64
N TYR A 149 -13.73 -33.63 16.08
CA TYR A 149 -14.12 -33.77 14.67
C TYR A 149 -15.46 -33.10 14.33
N GLU A 150 -16.28 -32.81 15.34
CA GLU A 150 -17.57 -32.12 15.20
C GLU A 150 -17.45 -30.58 15.32
N LEU A 151 -16.23 -30.05 15.57
CA LEU A 151 -15.93 -28.62 15.72
C LEU A 151 -16.77 -27.91 16.80
N LYS A 152 -17.09 -28.61 17.90
CA LYS A 152 -17.91 -28.06 19.00
C LYS A 152 -17.24 -26.91 19.74
N HIS A 153 -15.92 -26.85 19.71
CA HIS A 153 -15.12 -25.83 20.40
C HIS A 153 -14.49 -24.83 19.42
N PHE A 154 -14.79 -24.91 18.12
CA PHE A 154 -14.33 -23.95 17.13
C PHE A 154 -14.70 -22.52 17.55
N ARG A 155 -13.69 -21.66 17.67
CA ARG A 155 -13.90 -20.24 17.95
C ARG A 155 -12.74 -19.40 17.40
N LEU A 156 -13.08 -18.17 16.99
CA LEU A 156 -12.06 -17.18 16.68
C LEU A 156 -11.26 -16.83 17.93
N ALA A 157 -9.97 -16.56 17.75
CA ALA A 157 -9.11 -16.15 18.84
C ALA A 157 -9.22 -14.65 19.08
N ASP A 158 -8.73 -14.19 20.24
CA ASP A 158 -8.67 -12.76 20.58
C ASP A 158 -7.90 -11.96 19.52
N GLU A 159 -6.89 -12.58 18.89
CA GLU A 159 -6.13 -12.00 17.79
C GLU A 159 -7.00 -11.63 16.58
N ASP A 160 -8.04 -12.42 16.28
CA ASP A 160 -8.97 -12.10 15.20
C ASP A 160 -9.94 -10.99 15.64
N VAL A 161 -10.65 -11.19 16.76
CA VAL A 161 -11.78 -10.33 17.14
C VAL A 161 -11.41 -8.98 17.76
N LYS A 162 -10.19 -8.84 18.29
CA LYS A 162 -9.71 -7.58 18.90
C LYS A 162 -8.71 -6.84 18.02
N MET A 163 -8.14 -7.48 17.00
CA MET A 163 -7.07 -6.88 16.21
C MET A 163 -7.25 -6.90 14.69
N LYS A 164 -7.69 -8.02 14.10
CA LYS A 164 -7.76 -8.18 12.64
C LYS A 164 -9.10 -7.74 12.05
N VAL A 165 -10.19 -7.86 12.81
CA VAL A 165 -11.57 -7.50 12.41
C VAL A 165 -11.93 -6.10 12.87
#